data_AF-A0AAU6B0G0-F1
#
_entry.id   AF-A0AAU6B0G0-F1
#
_cell.length_a   1.000
_cell.length_b   1.000
_cell.length_c   1.000
_cell.angle_alpha   90.00
_cell.angle_beta   90.00
_cell.angle_gamma   90.00
#
_symmetry.space_group_name_H-M   'P 1'
#
loop_
_entity.id
_entity.type
_entity.pdbx_description
1 polymer ?
#
loop_
_entity_poly.entity_id
_entity_poly.type
_entity_poly.pdbx_seq_one_letter_code
_entity_poly.pdbx_strand_id
1 'polypeptide(L)'
;MNLVVASVPEERIASVSGLGWVLRSVGGTLGGQLSGSLLAGRLLPGTSLPAWPAFVTAFWADLAVGLLALVGSLALRRRARLAGTSLATS
;
A
#
# COMPACT_ATOMS: atom_id res chain seq x y z
N MET A 1 -10.87 -5.14 12.91
CA MET A 1 -10.89 -3.94 13.77
C MET A 1 -10.77 -4.32 15.25
N ASN A 2 -9.80 -5.17 15.60
CA ASN A 2 -9.63 -5.67 16.98
C ASN A 2 -8.17 -5.56 17.48
N LEU A 3 -7.18 -5.46 16.56
CA LEU A 3 -5.76 -5.38 16.95
C LEU A 3 -5.24 -3.95 17.18
N VAL A 4 -5.90 -2.93 16.62
CA VAL A 4 -5.50 -1.51 16.77
C VAL A 4 -6.06 -0.92 18.07
N VAL A 5 -7.23 -1.38 18.51
CA VAL A 5 -7.87 -0.92 19.76
C VAL A 5 -7.17 -1.50 20.99
N ALA A 6 -6.66 -2.73 20.90
CA ALA A 6 -6.00 -3.41 22.03
C ALA A 6 -4.59 -2.89 22.35
N SER A 7 -3.97 -2.06 21.50
CA SER A 7 -2.55 -1.69 21.59
C SER A 7 -2.29 -0.19 21.80
N VAL A 8 -3.34 0.63 21.91
CA VAL A 8 -3.22 2.10 21.99
C VAL A 8 -4.13 2.63 23.11
N PRO A 9 -3.64 3.47 24.04
CA PRO A 9 -4.48 4.17 25.02
C PRO A 9 -5.61 4.94 24.33
N GLU A 10 -6.82 4.94 24.91
CA GLU A 10 -8.04 5.50 24.30
C GLU A 10 -7.87 6.93 23.78
N GLU A 11 -7.02 7.76 24.39
CA GLU A 11 -6.75 9.13 23.95
C GLU A 11 -6.09 9.25 22.55
N ARG A 12 -5.46 8.18 22.02
CA ARG A 12 -4.77 8.22 20.71
C ARG A 12 -5.45 7.45 19.59
N ILE A 13 -6.53 6.72 19.89
CA ILE A 13 -7.26 5.88 18.91
C ILE A 13 -7.91 6.74 17.81
N ALA A 14 -8.44 7.91 18.16
CA ALA A 14 -9.03 8.84 17.18
C ALA A 14 -8.01 9.34 16.15
N SER A 15 -6.79 9.69 16.60
CA SER A 15 -5.70 10.14 15.71
C SER A 15 -5.17 9.01 14.81
N VAL A 16 -5.02 7.80 15.35
CA VAL A 16 -4.51 6.63 14.58
C VAL A 16 -5.54 6.14 13.55
N SER A 17 -6.83 6.20 13.87
CA SER A 17 -7.91 5.78 12.97
C SER A 17 -8.01 6.69 11.73
N GLY A 18 -7.83 8.01 11.90
CA GLY A 18 -7.81 8.96 10.79
C GLY A 18 -6.63 8.74 9.83
N LEU A 19 -5.44 8.43 10.38
CA LEU A 19 -4.24 8.16 9.58
C LEU A 19 -4.42 6.97 8.63
N GLY A 20 -5.08 5.90 9.08
CA GLY A 20 -5.36 4.74 8.22
C GLY A 20 -6.20 5.09 6.99
N TRP A 21 -7.17 5.98 7.15
CA TRP A 21 -8.00 6.45 6.04
C TRP A 21 -7.23 7.39 5.11
N VAL A 22 -6.49 8.36 5.65
CA VAL A 22 -5.67 9.30 4.85
C VAL A 22 -4.64 8.55 4.01
N LEU A 23 -3.92 7.59 4.60
CA LEU A 23 -2.94 6.78 3.87
C LEU A 23 -3.59 5.99 2.74
N ARG A 24 -4.80 5.47 2.96
CA ARG A 24 -5.54 4.73 1.94
C ARG A 24 -6.05 5.63 0.82
N SER A 25 -6.50 6.83 1.14
CA SER A 25 -6.93 7.83 0.15
C SER A 25 -5.74 8.31 -0.69
N VAL A 26 -4.66 8.75 -0.05
CA VAL A 26 -3.44 9.20 -0.73
C VAL A 26 -2.84 8.08 -1.57
N GLY A 27 -2.74 6.87 -1.01
CA GLY A 27 -2.26 5.70 -1.75
C GLY A 27 -3.14 5.36 -2.96
N GLY A 28 -4.46 5.47 -2.82
CA GLY A 28 -5.40 5.26 -3.93
C GLY A 28 -5.24 6.29 -5.05
N THR A 29 -5.11 7.56 -4.70
CA THR A 29 -4.91 8.63 -5.69
C THR A 29 -3.57 8.50 -6.41
N LEU A 30 -2.48 8.25 -5.68
CA LEU A 30 -1.15 8.07 -6.28
C LEU A 30 -1.11 6.83 -7.18
N GLY A 31 -1.69 5.72 -6.73
CA GLY A 31 -1.79 4.49 -7.53
C GLY A 31 -2.56 4.73 -8.82
N GLY A 32 -3.74 5.35 -8.74
CA GLY A 32 -4.56 5.65 -9.92
C GLY A 32 -3.84 6.54 -10.93
N GLN A 33 -3.12 7.58 -10.48
CA GLN A 33 -2.35 8.45 -11.36
C GLN A 33 -1.17 7.72 -12.01
N LEU A 34 -0.44 6.91 -11.23
CA LEU A 34 0.67 6.13 -11.75
C LEU A 34 0.21 5.13 -12.82
N SER A 35 -0.82 4.31 -12.53
CA SER A 35 -1.36 3.34 -13.49
C SER A 35 -1.92 4.05 -14.73
N GLY A 36 -2.61 5.19 -14.55
CA GLY A 36 -3.07 6.01 -15.67
C GLY A 36 -1.93 6.52 -16.55
N SER A 37 -0.83 6.98 -15.96
CA SER A 37 0.36 7.41 -16.71
C SER A 37 1.00 6.28 -17.51
N LEU A 38 1.02 5.06 -16.96
CA LEU A 38 1.57 3.87 -17.62
C LEU A 38 0.72 3.47 -18.83
N LEU A 39 -0.61 3.52 -18.69
CA LEU A 39 -1.53 3.29 -19.79
C LEU A 39 -1.36 4.34 -20.90
N ALA A 40 -1.18 5.61 -20.53
CA ALA A 40 -0.96 6.69 -21.48
C ALA A 40 0.39 6.62 -22.20
N GLY A 41 1.37 5.86 -21.66
CA GLY A 41 2.71 5.74 -22.24
C GLY A 41 2.75 4.98 -23.57
N ARG A 42 1.73 4.17 -23.89
CA ARG A 42 1.62 3.43 -25.17
C ARG A 42 0.20 3.45 -25.68
N LEU A 43 -0.06 4.31 -26.67
CA LEU A 43 -1.36 4.45 -27.31
C LEU A 43 -1.40 3.76 -28.68
N LEU A 44 -2.59 3.37 -29.12
CA LEU A 44 -2.82 2.94 -30.49
C LEU A 44 -2.58 4.11 -31.47
N PRO A 45 -1.92 3.89 -32.61
CA PRO A 45 -1.69 4.94 -33.60
C PRO A 45 -3.01 5.63 -34.01
N GLY A 46 -3.03 6.97 -33.94
CA GLY A 46 -4.19 7.77 -34.33
C GLY A 46 -5.37 7.74 -33.35
N THR A 47 -5.21 7.19 -32.13
CA THR A 47 -6.25 7.17 -31.10
C THR A 47 -5.71 7.60 -29.73
N SER A 48 -6.60 7.96 -28.82
CA SER A 48 -6.29 8.15 -27.39
C SER A 48 -6.43 6.85 -26.56
N LEU A 49 -6.57 5.69 -27.23
CA LEU A 49 -6.79 4.42 -26.55
C LEU A 49 -5.46 3.74 -26.20
N PRO A 50 -5.31 3.22 -24.97
CA PRO A 50 -4.12 2.48 -24.57
C PRO A 50 -3.99 1.19 -25.36
N ALA A 51 -2.77 0.90 -25.80
CA ALA A 51 -2.43 -0.34 -26.49
C ALA A 51 -2.40 -1.52 -25.51
N TRP A 52 -2.67 -2.74 -26.01
CA TRP A 52 -2.59 -3.95 -25.19
C TRP A 52 -1.28 -4.09 -24.39
N PRO A 53 -0.09 -3.78 -24.95
CA PRO A 53 1.15 -3.82 -24.18
C PRO A 53 1.19 -2.84 -23.00
N ALA A 54 0.42 -1.74 -23.03
CA ALA A 54 0.34 -0.77 -21.93
C ALA A 54 -0.34 -1.37 -20.70
N PHE A 55 -1.38 -2.18 -20.90
CA PHE A 55 -2.04 -2.92 -19.82
C PHE A 55 -1.12 -3.97 -19.20
N VAL A 56 -0.35 -4.70 -20.03
CA VAL A 56 0.63 -5.67 -19.53
C VAL A 56 1.71 -4.97 -18.70
N THR A 57 2.21 -3.81 -19.14
CA THR A 57 3.21 -3.05 -18.37
C THR A 57 2.64 -2.51 -17.06
N ALA A 58 1.40 -2.01 -17.06
CA ALA A 58 0.75 -1.54 -15.84
C ALA A 58 0.53 -2.69 -14.85
N PHE A 59 0.08 -3.85 -15.32
CA PHE A 59 -0.09 -5.04 -14.50
C PHE A 59 1.20 -5.46 -13.79
N TRP A 60 2.33 -5.51 -14.52
CA TRP A 60 3.63 -5.84 -13.92
C TRP A 60 4.10 -4.79 -12.92
N ALA A 61 3.84 -3.51 -13.17
CA ALA A 61 4.15 -2.43 -12.23
C ALA A 61 3.33 -2.56 -10.94
N ASP A 62 2.01 -2.77 -11.06
CA ASP A 62 1.11 -2.97 -9.92
C ASP A 62 1.48 -4.23 -9.13
N LEU A 63 1.87 -5.31 -9.80
CA LEU A 63 2.36 -6.53 -9.16
C LEU A 63 3.64 -6.26 -8.35
N ALA A 64 4.60 -5.51 -8.91
CA ALA A 64 5.83 -5.15 -8.21
C ALA A 64 5.55 -4.31 -6.96
N VAL A 65 4.66 -3.31 -7.06
CA VAL A 65 4.22 -2.50 -5.91
C VAL A 65 3.54 -3.37 -4.85
N GLY A 66 2.66 -4.28 -5.26
CA GLY A 66 1.98 -5.22 -4.37
C GLY A 66 2.97 -6.14 -3.63
N LEU A 67 4.00 -6.62 -4.33
CA LEU A 67 5.04 -7.46 -3.74
C LEU A 67 5.87 -6.68 -2.71
N LEU A 68 6.24 -5.43 -3.00
CA LEU A 68 6.93 -4.55 -2.06
C LEU A 68 6.09 -4.30 -0.81
N ALA A 69 4.78 -4.04 -0.98
CA ALA A 69 3.86 -3.87 0.14
C ALA A 69 3.75 -5.14 1.00
N LEU A 70 3.69 -6.31 0.37
CA LEU A 70 3.68 -7.59 1.06
C LEU A 70 4.97 -7.82 1.87
N VAL A 71 6.13 -7.63 1.25
CA VAL A 71 7.43 -7.77 1.91
C VAL A 71 7.56 -6.80 3.08
N GLY A 72 7.17 -5.54 2.88
CA GLY A 72 7.15 -4.53 3.93
C GLY A 72 6.25 -4.92 5.11
N SER A 73 5.04 -5.40 4.82
CA SER A 73 4.10 -5.90 5.84
C SER A 73 4.67 -7.07 6.63
N LEU A 74 5.32 -8.03 5.96
CA LEU A 74 5.96 -9.18 6.62
C LEU A 74 7.16 -8.74 7.46
N ALA A 75 7.98 -7.82 6.97
CA ALA A 75 9.13 -7.28 7.70
C ALA A 75 8.71 -6.53 8.96
N LEU A 76 7.70 -5.66 8.87
CA LEU A 76 7.14 -4.95 10.02
C LEU A 76 6.54 -5.90 11.06
N ARG A 77 5.79 -6.92 10.61
CA ARG A 77 5.25 -7.96 11.50
C ARG A 77 6.34 -8.76 12.21
N ARG A 78 7.47 -9.04 11.56
CA ARG A 78 8.62 -9.71 12.18
C ARG A 78 9.25 -8.82 13.27
N ARG A 79 9.50 -7.55 12.96
CA ARG A 79 10.07 -6.58 13.93
C ARG A 79 9.20 -6.42 15.17
N ALA A 80 7.88 -6.28 14.99
CA ALA A 80 6.95 -6.16 16.10
C ALA A 80 6.95 -7.40 17.01
N ARG A 81 7.06 -8.61 16.43
CA ARG A 81 7.14 -9.86 17.20
C ARG A 81 8.42 -9.98 18.01
N LEU A 82 9.57 -9.64 17.40
CA LEU A 82 10.87 -9.71 18.06
C LEU A 82 10.99 -8.74 19.24
N ALA A 83 10.42 -7.54 19.09
CA ALA A 83 10.39 -6.55 20.17
C ALA A 83 9.53 -7.02 21.37
N GLY A 84 8.41 -7.71 21.11
CA GLY A 84 7.55 -8.26 22.17
C GLY A 84 8.21 -9.36 23.01
N THR A 85 9.03 -10.22 22.41
CA THR A 85 9.78 -11.27 23.14
C THR A 85 10.86 -10.72 24.08
N SER A 86 11.42 -9.54 23.77
CA SER A 86 12.45 -8.90 24.61
C SER A 86 11.89 -8.29 25.90
N LEU A 87 10.59 -7.97 25.95
CA LEU A 87 9.94 -7.37 27.12
C LEU A 87 9.36 -8.43 28.09
N ALA A 88 9.22 -9.68 27.66
CA ALA A 88 8.70 -10.78 28.48
C ALA A 88 9.80 -11.54 29.26
N THR A 89 11.07 -11.21 29.02
CA THR A 89 12.26 -11.86 29.62
C THR A 89 13.04 -10.94 30.56
N SER A 90 12.57 -9.70 30.77
CA SER A 90 13.12 -8.72 31.71
C SER A 90 12.13 -8.43 32.83
#